data_AF-A0A1D2U4N9-F1
#
_entry.id   AF-A0A1D2U4N9-F1
#
_cell.length_a   1.000
_cell.length_b   1.000
_cell.length_c   1.000
_cell.angle_alpha   90.00
_cell.angle_beta   90.00
_cell.angle_gamma   90.00
#
_symmetry.space_group_name_H-M   'P 1'
#
loop_
_entity.id
_entity.type
_entity.pdbx_description
1 polymer ?
#
loop_
_entity_poly.entity_id
_entity_poly.type
_entity_poly.pdbx_seq_one_letter_code
_entity_poly.pdbx_strand_id
1 'polypeptide(L)'
;MVDRSTDAWYPTAAYLYALHLDGPALAWEYLRRHPDYRRDWLRRRRQSEAARIWGLRLLEDPALDARDAHPTWFPDHAGVLQLYPDADPPPEAGAFEFWRIPGRKHLIHDGKRLVLVARWPGCCVRLALAPGLADGMAYLYAVRAYATPCTGYRAMTAALDKLAMVGAVAPAAAARSRPTPAALLELHTLQALDATLAGASLRETAIGLFGADTAATGWYADGGLRSRVRRLVRRGQSLMRGGYRRLAQLE
;
A
#
# COMPACT_ATOMS: atom_id res chain seq x y z
N MET A 1 11.18 -0.01 34.72
CA MET A 1 10.63 0.47 33.43
C MET A 1 11.67 0.10 32.39
N VAL A 2 11.34 -0.77 31.44
CA VAL A 2 12.31 -1.18 30.41
C VAL A 2 12.48 0.01 29.46
N ASP A 3 13.72 0.46 29.25
CA ASP A 3 14.00 1.47 28.24
C ASP A 3 13.72 0.86 26.85
N ARG A 4 12.65 1.33 26.21
CA ARG A 4 12.19 0.91 24.89
C ARG A 4 12.50 1.94 23.81
N SER A 5 13.30 2.97 24.12
CA SER A 5 13.68 4.01 23.16
C SER A 5 14.48 3.45 21.97
N THR A 6 15.10 2.28 22.14
CA THR A 6 15.82 1.53 21.09
C THR A 6 14.92 0.61 20.26
N ASP A 7 13.65 0.43 20.63
CA ASP A 7 12.73 -0.39 19.85
C ASP A 7 12.48 0.26 18.49
N ALA A 8 12.45 -0.55 17.43
CA ALA A 8 12.28 -0.08 16.06
C ALA A 8 10.98 0.72 15.81
N TRP A 9 9.98 0.64 16.70
CA TRP A 9 8.74 1.39 16.58
C TRP A 9 8.84 2.83 17.07
N TYR A 10 9.82 3.16 17.90
CA TYR A 10 9.91 4.44 18.60
C TYR A 10 10.16 5.64 17.66
N PRO A 11 11.06 5.57 16.66
CA PRO A 11 11.31 6.70 15.78
C PRO A 11 10.18 6.91 14.76
N THR A 12 9.41 8.00 14.90
CA THR A 12 8.33 8.38 13.95
C THR A 12 8.85 8.52 12.51
N ALA A 13 10.13 8.89 12.34
CA ALA A 13 10.79 8.98 11.04
C ALA A 13 10.74 7.66 10.26
N ALA A 14 10.75 6.51 10.95
CA ALA A 14 10.65 5.19 10.32
C ALA A 14 9.32 4.98 9.58
N TYR A 15 8.29 5.80 9.83
CA TYR A 15 6.95 5.68 9.25
C TYR A 15 6.62 6.75 8.21
N LEU A 16 7.53 7.69 7.90
CA LEU A 16 7.25 8.77 6.95
C LEU A 16 6.89 8.26 5.55
N TYR A 17 7.34 7.05 5.17
CA TYR A 17 6.95 6.41 3.92
C TYR A 17 5.44 6.13 3.84
N ALA A 18 4.76 5.94 4.97
CA ALA A 18 3.32 5.69 5.04
C ALA A 18 2.50 6.86 4.46
N LEU A 19 3.05 8.08 4.45
CA LEU A 19 2.42 9.29 3.91
C LEU A 19 2.23 9.25 2.39
N HIS A 20 2.82 8.26 1.72
CA HIS A 20 2.80 8.11 0.27
C HIS A 20 2.22 6.78 -0.21
N LEU A 21 1.69 5.98 0.71
CA LEU A 21 1.10 4.69 0.36
C LEU A 21 -0.32 4.89 -0.18
N ASP A 22 -0.64 4.14 -1.23
CA ASP A 22 -2.03 3.95 -1.65
C ASP A 22 -2.72 2.89 -0.78
N GLY A 23 -4.04 2.77 -0.93
CA GLY A 23 -4.85 1.81 -0.15
C GLY A 23 -4.28 0.39 -0.14
N PRO A 24 -3.96 -0.22 -1.30
CA PRO A 24 -3.41 -1.58 -1.35
C PRO A 24 -2.02 -1.72 -0.70
N ALA A 25 -1.17 -0.69 -0.76
CA ALA A 25 0.11 -0.67 -0.09
C ALA A 25 -0.05 -0.50 1.44
N LEU A 26 -1.00 0.31 1.88
CA LEU A 26 -1.36 0.46 3.29
C LEU A 26 -1.98 -0.83 3.86
N ALA A 27 -2.82 -1.51 3.08
CA ALA A 27 -3.40 -2.80 3.43
C ALA A 27 -2.31 -3.83 3.76
N TRP A 28 -1.21 -3.82 2.97
CA TRP A 28 -0.06 -4.68 3.20
C TRP A 28 0.63 -4.40 4.53
N GLU A 29 0.82 -3.12 4.89
CA GLU A 29 1.40 -2.77 6.19
C GLU A 29 0.59 -3.38 7.34
N TYR A 30 -0.73 -3.35 7.28
CA TYR A 30 -1.55 -3.98 8.30
C TYR A 30 -1.47 -5.52 8.25
N LEU A 31 -1.54 -6.12 7.06
CA LEU A 31 -1.48 -7.58 6.90
C LEU A 31 -0.14 -8.18 7.37
N ARG A 32 0.99 -7.61 6.96
CA ARG A 32 2.33 -8.13 7.29
C ARG A 32 2.65 -8.13 8.80
N ARG A 33 1.86 -7.38 9.58
CA ARG A 33 1.93 -7.32 11.06
C ARG A 33 1.07 -8.39 11.74
N HIS A 34 0.19 -9.06 11.00
CA HIS A 34 -0.67 -10.10 11.56
C HIS A 34 0.16 -11.33 11.98
N PRO A 35 0.09 -11.78 13.25
CA PRO A 35 0.88 -12.93 13.72
C PRO A 35 0.60 -14.21 12.92
N ASP A 36 -0.67 -14.48 12.61
CA ASP A 36 -1.02 -15.69 11.87
C ASP A 36 -0.58 -15.63 10.39
N TYR A 37 -0.56 -14.44 9.76
CA TYR A 37 0.02 -14.29 8.42
C TYR A 37 1.51 -14.64 8.43
N ARG A 38 2.25 -14.17 9.44
CA ARG A 38 3.67 -14.48 9.60
C ARG A 38 3.90 -15.98 9.83
N ARG A 39 3.02 -16.65 10.58
CA ARG A 39 3.06 -18.11 10.77
C ARG A 39 2.82 -18.86 9.47
N ASP A 40 1.85 -18.43 8.67
CA ASP A 40 1.54 -19.03 7.38
C ASP A 40 2.68 -18.81 6.37
N TRP A 41 3.32 -17.63 6.37
CA TRP A 41 4.51 -17.35 5.56
C TRP A 41 5.67 -18.32 5.85
N LEU A 42 5.93 -18.63 7.13
CA LEU A 42 6.95 -19.61 7.51
C LEU A 42 6.59 -21.03 7.04
N ARG A 43 5.29 -21.33 6.93
CA ARG A 43 4.76 -22.63 6.48
C ARG A 43 4.42 -22.67 4.99
N ARG A 44 4.73 -21.62 4.22
CA ARG A 44 4.31 -21.45 2.81
C ARG A 44 4.59 -22.64 1.90
N ARG A 45 5.70 -23.37 2.12
CA ARG A 45 6.05 -24.56 1.34
C ARG A 45 5.05 -25.72 1.50
N ARG A 46 4.29 -25.75 2.60
CA ARG A 46 3.32 -26.81 2.95
C ARG A 46 1.87 -26.38 2.76
N GLN A 47 1.60 -25.10 2.52
CA GLN A 47 0.25 -24.52 2.48
C GLN A 47 0.11 -23.58 1.27
N SER A 48 0.10 -24.16 0.06
CA SER A 48 -0.03 -23.40 -1.20
C SER A 48 -1.34 -22.59 -1.28
N GLU A 49 -2.39 -23.00 -0.58
CA GLU A 49 -3.69 -22.33 -0.60
C GLU A 49 -3.87 -21.23 0.46
N ALA A 50 -2.94 -21.10 1.42
CA ALA A 50 -3.06 -20.12 2.51
C ALA A 50 -3.15 -18.67 2.02
N ALA A 51 -2.56 -18.36 0.86
CA ALA A 51 -2.62 -17.02 0.25
C ALA A 51 -4.07 -16.53 0.07
N ARG A 52 -4.99 -17.41 -0.33
CA ARG A 52 -6.40 -17.06 -0.57
C ARG A 52 -7.12 -16.62 0.70
N ILE A 53 -6.79 -17.24 1.84
CA ILE A 53 -7.34 -16.85 3.14
C ILE A 53 -6.98 -15.40 3.45
N TRP A 54 -5.82 -14.91 3.00
CA TRP A 54 -5.37 -13.53 3.20
C TRP A 54 -5.77 -12.57 2.07
N GLY A 55 -6.54 -13.05 1.08
CA GLY A 55 -6.90 -12.24 -0.10
C GLY A 55 -5.75 -12.01 -1.07
N LEU A 56 -4.73 -12.88 -1.05
CA LEU A 56 -3.59 -12.84 -1.93
C LEU A 56 -3.63 -14.03 -2.92
N ARG A 57 -3.04 -13.84 -4.10
CA ARG A 57 -2.78 -14.91 -5.07
C ARG A 57 -1.56 -15.73 -4.65
N LEU A 58 -0.52 -15.05 -4.16
CA LEU A 58 0.71 -15.62 -3.61
C LEU A 58 1.04 -14.93 -2.30
N LEU A 59 1.60 -15.67 -1.34
CA LEU A 59 2.13 -15.06 -0.13
C LEU A 59 3.35 -14.19 -0.47
N GLU A 60 3.54 -13.12 0.30
CA GLU A 60 4.61 -12.13 0.17
C GLU A 60 5.41 -12.10 1.48
N ASP A 61 6.69 -11.73 1.43
CA ASP A 61 7.53 -11.75 2.63
C ASP A 61 7.13 -10.64 3.61
N PRO A 62 6.58 -10.96 4.82
CA PRO A 62 6.17 -9.96 5.79
C PRO A 62 7.33 -9.11 6.35
N ALA A 63 8.59 -9.50 6.12
CA ALA A 63 9.75 -8.69 6.45
C ALA A 63 9.87 -7.44 5.57
N LEU A 64 9.33 -7.49 4.34
CA LEU A 64 9.35 -6.37 3.40
C LEU A 64 8.19 -5.40 3.70
N ASP A 65 8.50 -4.12 3.85
CA ASP A 65 7.48 -3.08 3.89
C ASP A 65 7.00 -2.73 2.47
N ALA A 66 5.94 -1.93 2.38
CA ALA A 66 5.24 -1.61 1.16
C ALA A 66 6.09 -0.88 0.10
N ARG A 67 7.29 -0.39 0.46
CA ARG A 67 8.23 0.19 -0.50
C ARG A 67 8.88 -0.87 -1.39
N ASP A 68 9.07 -2.07 -0.86
CA ASP A 68 9.76 -3.16 -1.55
C ASP A 68 8.87 -4.40 -1.74
N ALA A 69 7.79 -4.53 -0.96
CA ALA A 69 6.79 -5.58 -1.12
C ALA A 69 5.81 -5.27 -2.26
N HIS A 70 5.36 -6.34 -2.92
CA HIS A 70 4.44 -6.30 -4.04
C HIS A 70 3.32 -7.34 -3.88
N PRO A 71 2.45 -7.15 -2.86
CA PRO A 71 1.36 -8.08 -2.58
C PRO A 71 0.45 -8.30 -3.79
N THR A 72 0.24 -9.57 -4.13
CA THR A 72 -0.58 -10.01 -5.25
C THR A 72 -2.05 -10.12 -4.84
N TRP A 73 -2.69 -8.99 -4.53
CA TRP A 73 -4.10 -8.96 -4.10
C TRP A 73 -5.03 -9.67 -5.10
N PHE A 74 -5.95 -10.49 -4.60
CA PHE A 74 -6.92 -11.21 -5.41
C PHE A 74 -8.34 -11.19 -4.80
N PRO A 75 -9.38 -10.79 -5.57
CA PRO A 75 -9.32 -10.31 -6.96
C PRO A 75 -8.52 -9.00 -7.10
N ASP A 76 -8.13 -8.65 -8.34
CA ASP A 76 -7.48 -7.37 -8.58
C ASP A 76 -8.42 -6.22 -8.16
N HIS A 77 -7.87 -5.18 -7.54
CA HIS A 77 -8.64 -3.98 -7.24
C HIS A 77 -8.99 -3.20 -8.52
N ALA A 78 -10.00 -2.33 -8.46
CA ALA A 78 -10.51 -1.58 -9.63
C ALA A 78 -9.45 -0.78 -10.41
N GLY A 79 -8.41 -0.30 -9.73
CA GLY A 79 -7.33 0.48 -10.34
C GLY A 79 -6.21 -0.29 -11.04
N VAL A 80 -6.31 -1.62 -11.23
CA VAL A 80 -5.34 -2.36 -12.06
C VAL A 80 -5.76 -2.28 -13.52
N LEU A 81 -4.96 -1.58 -14.35
CA LEU A 81 -5.14 -1.56 -15.80
C LEU A 81 -4.53 -2.82 -16.41
N GLN A 82 -5.18 -3.40 -17.41
CA GLN A 82 -4.61 -4.49 -18.19
C GLN A 82 -4.17 -3.97 -19.55
N LEU A 83 -2.97 -4.36 -19.98
CA LEU A 83 -2.41 -3.98 -21.27
C LEU A 83 -2.38 -5.20 -22.18
N TYR A 84 -2.99 -5.09 -23.36
CA TYR A 84 -3.02 -6.14 -24.36
C TYR A 84 -2.40 -5.65 -25.67
N PRO A 85 -1.72 -6.52 -26.44
CA PRO A 85 -1.38 -6.19 -27.83
C PRO A 85 -2.65 -5.82 -28.59
N ASP A 86 -2.58 -4.73 -29.36
CA ASP A 86 -3.63 -4.41 -30.30
C ASP A 86 -3.52 -5.34 -31.52
N ALA A 87 -4.59 -6.07 -31.82
CA ALA A 87 -4.63 -7.04 -32.91
C ALA A 87 -4.88 -6.40 -34.28
N ASP A 88 -5.46 -5.19 -34.30
CA ASP A 88 -5.78 -4.44 -35.53
C ASP A 88 -5.46 -2.95 -35.31
N PRO A 89 -4.17 -2.61 -35.15
CA PRO A 89 -3.80 -1.25 -34.78
C PRO A 89 -4.01 -0.28 -35.95
N PRO A 90 -4.64 0.89 -35.71
CA PRO A 90 -4.64 1.95 -36.70
C PRO A 90 -3.21 2.48 -36.96
N PRO A 91 -2.95 3.17 -38.09
CA PRO A 91 -1.60 3.66 -38.44
C PRO A 91 -0.94 4.56 -37.40
N GLU A 92 -1.72 5.24 -36.55
CA GLU A 92 -1.24 6.14 -35.49
C GLU A 92 -1.42 5.55 -34.07
N ALA A 93 -1.55 4.22 -33.95
CA ALA A 93 -1.71 3.57 -32.66
C ALA A 93 -0.51 3.85 -31.74
N GLY A 94 -0.80 4.20 -30.48
CA GLY A 94 0.23 4.40 -29.47
C GLY A 94 1.01 3.11 -29.20
N ALA A 95 2.34 3.18 -29.26
CA ALA A 95 3.21 2.07 -28.91
C ALA A 95 3.32 1.92 -27.38
N PHE A 96 3.43 0.67 -26.92
CA PHE A 96 3.76 0.35 -25.54
C PHE A 96 5.25 0.63 -25.32
N GLU A 97 5.56 1.78 -24.74
CA GLU A 97 6.93 2.20 -24.46
C GLU A 97 7.24 1.95 -22.97
N PHE A 98 7.68 0.74 -22.64
CA PHE A 98 7.94 0.28 -21.27
C PHE A 98 8.87 1.25 -20.52
N TRP A 99 9.90 1.74 -21.22
CA TRP A 99 10.90 2.64 -20.65
C TRP A 99 10.38 4.06 -20.40
N ARG A 100 9.31 4.49 -21.09
CA ARG A 100 8.70 5.82 -20.89
C ARG A 100 7.67 5.85 -19.78
N ILE A 101 7.23 4.69 -19.28
CA ILE A 101 6.46 4.64 -18.03
C ILE A 101 7.28 5.39 -16.97
N PRO A 102 6.68 6.17 -16.07
CA PRO A 102 7.45 6.94 -15.10
C PRO A 102 7.91 6.14 -13.89
N GLY A 103 8.85 6.71 -13.13
CA GLY A 103 9.20 6.23 -11.79
C GLY A 103 9.95 4.90 -11.71
N ARG A 104 10.14 4.45 -10.47
CA ARG A 104 10.74 3.16 -10.14
C ARG A 104 9.77 2.05 -10.51
N LYS A 105 10.23 1.13 -11.36
CA LYS A 105 9.44 0.01 -11.88
C LYS A 105 9.81 -1.27 -11.17
N HIS A 106 8.81 -2.06 -10.85
CA HIS A 106 8.99 -3.43 -10.39
C HIS A 106 8.12 -4.32 -11.23
N LEU A 107 8.75 -5.30 -11.89
CA LEU A 107 8.07 -6.30 -12.68
C LEU A 107 8.02 -7.58 -11.86
N ILE A 108 6.81 -8.04 -11.55
CA ILE A 108 6.57 -9.24 -10.74
C ILE A 108 5.71 -10.22 -11.53
N HIS A 109 5.81 -11.50 -11.19
CA HIS A 109 4.89 -12.52 -11.70
C HIS A 109 3.90 -12.87 -10.59
N ASP A 110 2.60 -12.65 -10.81
CA ASP A 110 1.58 -12.88 -9.78
C ASP A 110 1.19 -14.36 -9.64
N GLY A 111 1.75 -15.25 -10.47
CA GLY A 111 1.37 -16.66 -10.57
C GLY A 111 0.47 -16.95 -11.78
N LYS A 112 0.00 -15.91 -12.48
CA LYS A 112 -0.72 -16.03 -13.76
C LYS A 112 -0.18 -15.13 -14.86
N ARG A 113 0.29 -13.94 -14.52
CA ARG A 113 0.73 -12.92 -15.48
C ARG A 113 1.81 -12.02 -14.89
N LEU A 114 2.44 -11.25 -15.77
CA LEU A 114 3.33 -10.17 -15.35
C LEU A 114 2.51 -8.97 -14.88
N VAL A 115 2.92 -8.40 -13.75
CA VAL A 115 2.36 -7.16 -13.20
C VAL A 115 3.51 -6.18 -13.03
N LEU A 116 3.36 -5.01 -13.65
CA LEU A 116 4.26 -3.89 -13.50
C LEU A 116 3.71 -2.93 -12.46
N VAL A 117 4.48 -2.68 -11.40
CA VAL A 117 4.21 -1.65 -10.41
C VAL A 117 5.16 -0.49 -10.64
N ALA A 118 4.63 0.64 -11.10
CA ALA A 118 5.40 1.86 -11.29
C ALA A 118 5.06 2.87 -10.19
N ARG A 119 6.09 3.35 -9.48
CA ARG A 119 5.95 4.29 -8.36
C ARG A 119 6.80 5.52 -8.58
N TRP A 120 6.21 6.68 -8.38
CA TRP A 120 6.89 7.96 -8.35
C TRP A 120 6.24 8.86 -7.30
N PRO A 121 6.82 10.03 -7.00
CA PRO A 121 6.32 10.89 -5.94
C PRO A 121 4.79 11.13 -5.97
N GLY A 122 4.05 10.46 -5.07
CA GLY A 122 2.60 10.67 -4.88
C GLY A 122 1.72 9.84 -5.81
N CYS A 123 2.33 8.96 -6.60
CA CYS A 123 1.63 8.15 -7.57
C CYS A 123 2.14 6.71 -7.56
N CYS A 124 1.18 5.81 -7.72
CA CYS A 124 1.40 4.39 -7.91
C CYS A 124 0.38 3.93 -8.95
N VAL A 125 0.88 3.22 -9.96
CA VAL A 125 0.05 2.54 -10.97
C VAL A 125 0.46 1.07 -11.02
N ARG A 126 -0.54 0.21 -11.21
CA ARG A 126 -0.37 -1.23 -11.35
C ARG A 126 -0.92 -1.64 -12.70
N LEU A 127 -0.07 -2.21 -13.55
CA LEU A 127 -0.39 -2.58 -14.92
C LEU A 127 -0.19 -4.08 -15.05
N ALA A 128 -1.24 -4.81 -15.39
CA ALA A 128 -1.15 -6.22 -15.74
C ALA A 128 -0.82 -6.35 -17.22
N LEU A 129 0.29 -7.02 -17.54
CA LEU A 129 0.74 -7.19 -18.92
C LEU A 129 0.21 -8.53 -19.45
N ALA A 130 -0.50 -8.50 -20.57
CA ALA A 130 -0.92 -9.70 -21.25
C ALA A 130 0.30 -10.46 -21.82
N PRO A 131 0.23 -11.80 -21.90
CA PRO A 131 1.24 -12.58 -22.60
C PRO A 131 1.42 -12.07 -24.04
N GLY A 132 2.68 -11.94 -24.47
CA GLY A 132 3.02 -11.51 -25.83
C GLY A 132 3.09 -9.99 -26.05
N LEU A 133 2.70 -9.16 -25.07
CA LEU A 133 2.95 -7.71 -25.15
C LEU A 133 4.44 -7.41 -24.99
N ALA A 134 5.03 -6.75 -25.98
CA ALA A 134 6.42 -6.33 -25.98
C ALA A 134 6.56 -4.81 -26.19
N ASP A 135 7.70 -4.27 -25.78
CA ASP A 135 8.06 -2.86 -26.02
C ASP A 135 7.99 -2.53 -27.52
N GLY A 136 7.39 -1.40 -27.86
CA GLY A 136 7.18 -0.94 -29.24
C GLY A 136 5.91 -1.47 -29.93
N MET A 137 5.19 -2.43 -29.33
CA MET A 137 3.92 -2.92 -29.90
C MET A 137 2.77 -1.95 -29.67
N ALA A 138 1.87 -1.82 -30.64
CA ALA A 138 0.58 -1.18 -30.39
C ALA A 138 -0.19 -1.93 -29.30
N TYR A 139 -0.89 -1.19 -28.44
CA TYR A 139 -1.55 -1.78 -27.28
C TYR A 139 -2.85 -1.06 -26.92
N LEU A 140 -3.70 -1.80 -26.20
CA LEU A 140 -4.99 -1.34 -25.69
C LEU A 140 -5.03 -1.43 -24.16
N TYR A 141 -5.77 -0.52 -23.54
CA TYR A 141 -6.11 -0.58 -22.13
C TYR A 141 -7.43 -1.33 -21.93
N ALA A 142 -7.42 -2.32 -21.04
CA ALA A 142 -8.62 -3.03 -20.62
C ALA A 142 -8.79 -2.96 -19.09
N VAL A 143 -10.04 -2.85 -18.64
CA VAL A 143 -10.42 -3.00 -17.24
C VAL A 143 -11.37 -4.16 -17.08
N ARG A 144 -11.32 -4.79 -15.91
CA ARG A 144 -12.25 -5.88 -15.58
C ARG A 144 -13.68 -5.31 -15.52
N ALA A 145 -14.65 -6.04 -16.08
CA ALA A 145 -16.06 -5.73 -15.89
C ALA A 145 -16.42 -5.91 -14.40
N TYR A 146 -16.88 -4.85 -13.74
CA TYR A 146 -17.35 -4.88 -12.35
C TYR A 146 -18.87 -4.76 -12.29
N ALA A 147 -19.49 -5.36 -11.27
CA ALA A 147 -20.93 -5.25 -11.02
C ALA A 147 -21.39 -3.79 -10.79
N THR A 148 -20.46 -2.89 -10.41
CA THR A 148 -20.70 -1.45 -10.29
C THR A 148 -19.84 -0.69 -11.32
N PRO A 149 -20.36 -0.43 -12.53
CA PRO A 149 -19.60 0.12 -13.66
C PRO A 149 -18.88 1.45 -13.34
N CYS A 150 -19.52 2.31 -12.53
CA CYS A 150 -19.02 3.64 -12.20
C CYS A 150 -17.72 3.64 -11.38
N THR A 151 -17.42 2.56 -10.66
CA THR A 151 -16.18 2.46 -9.85
C THR A 151 -15.01 2.02 -10.72
N GLY A 152 -15.23 1.05 -11.62
CA GLY A 152 -14.23 0.60 -12.58
C GLY A 152 -13.80 1.72 -13.53
N TYR A 153 -14.77 2.46 -14.09
CA TYR A 153 -14.48 3.58 -14.99
C TYR A 153 -13.66 4.69 -14.32
N ARG A 154 -14.07 5.14 -13.12
CA ARG A 154 -13.32 6.18 -12.40
C ARG A 154 -11.91 5.75 -12.03
N ALA A 155 -11.73 4.48 -11.65
CA ALA A 155 -10.41 3.94 -11.35
C ALA A 155 -9.52 3.85 -12.60
N MET A 156 -10.11 3.53 -13.76
CA MET A 156 -9.44 3.55 -15.06
C MET A 156 -8.98 4.95 -15.42
N THR A 157 -9.88 5.93 -15.41
CA THR A 157 -9.55 7.34 -15.71
C THR A 157 -8.45 7.84 -14.79
N ALA A 158 -8.57 7.61 -13.47
CA ALA A 158 -7.55 8.02 -12.52
C ALA A 158 -6.18 7.34 -12.74
N ALA A 159 -6.16 6.10 -13.25
CA ALA A 159 -4.91 5.41 -13.59
C ALA A 159 -4.29 5.94 -14.89
N LEU A 160 -5.11 6.25 -15.90
CA LEU A 160 -4.69 6.86 -17.15
C LEU A 160 -4.19 8.30 -16.95
N ASP A 161 -4.89 9.11 -16.15
CA ASP A 161 -4.48 10.47 -15.80
C ASP A 161 -3.08 10.45 -15.16
N LYS A 162 -2.82 9.52 -14.24
CA LYS A 162 -1.49 9.34 -13.64
C LYS A 162 -0.41 9.07 -14.68
N LEU A 163 -0.69 8.23 -15.69
CA LEU A 163 0.25 7.94 -16.76
C LEU A 163 0.45 9.15 -17.68
N ALA A 164 -0.61 9.90 -17.96
CA ALA A 164 -0.58 11.08 -18.84
C ALA A 164 0.16 12.28 -18.21
N MET A 165 0.09 12.45 -16.89
CA MET A 165 0.72 13.56 -16.16
C MET A 165 2.26 13.64 -16.29
N VAL A 166 2.91 12.67 -16.94
CA VAL A 166 4.37 12.57 -17.01
C VAL A 166 4.95 12.81 -18.41
N GLY A 167 4.12 13.23 -19.38
CA GLY A 167 4.59 13.73 -20.67
C GLY A 167 5.39 15.05 -20.60
N ALA A 168 5.35 15.76 -19.47
CA ALA A 168 6.15 16.94 -19.20
C ALA A 168 7.43 16.55 -18.43
N VAL A 169 8.57 17.16 -18.79
CA VAL A 169 9.88 16.97 -18.13
C VAL A 169 9.69 16.96 -16.61
N ALA A 170 9.82 15.78 -15.99
CA ALA A 170 9.61 15.63 -14.57
C ALA A 170 10.70 16.42 -13.81
N PRO A 171 10.34 17.40 -12.95
CA PRO A 171 11.32 18.18 -12.23
C PRO A 171 12.14 17.27 -11.29
N ALA A 172 13.44 17.54 -11.18
CA ALA A 172 14.36 16.76 -10.33
C ALA A 172 13.93 16.71 -8.86
N ALA A 173 13.14 17.69 -8.41
CA ALA A 173 12.45 17.69 -7.13
C ALA A 173 11.06 18.35 -7.27
N ALA A 174 10.05 17.75 -6.64
CA ALA A 174 8.70 18.30 -6.57
C ALA A 174 8.35 18.61 -5.12
N ALA A 175 8.14 19.90 -4.82
CA ALA A 175 7.55 20.32 -3.56
C ALA A 175 6.12 19.78 -3.49
N ARG A 176 5.75 19.15 -2.37
CA ARG A 176 4.40 18.61 -2.17
C ARG A 176 3.66 19.36 -1.10
N SER A 177 2.34 19.35 -1.24
CA SER A 177 1.43 19.79 -0.19
C SER A 177 1.71 19.05 1.11
N ARG A 178 1.49 19.74 2.23
CA ARG A 178 1.59 19.16 3.56
C ARG A 178 0.75 17.87 3.64
N PRO A 179 1.22 16.83 4.36
CA PRO A 179 0.45 15.61 4.54
C PRO A 179 -0.95 15.91 5.09
N THR A 180 -1.96 15.24 4.53
CA THR A 180 -3.34 15.41 4.98
C THR A 180 -3.51 14.86 6.40
N PRO A 181 -4.52 15.33 7.16
CA PRO A 181 -4.84 14.77 8.47
C PRO A 181 -5.09 13.25 8.41
N ALA A 182 -5.67 12.75 7.32
CA ALA A 182 -5.88 11.33 7.09
C ALA A 182 -4.56 10.56 6.95
N ALA A 183 -3.59 11.08 6.17
CA ALA A 183 -2.28 10.46 6.02
C ALA A 183 -1.52 10.39 7.36
N LEU A 184 -1.58 11.48 8.15
CA LEU A 184 -1.01 11.50 9.50
C LEU A 184 -1.71 10.53 10.45
N LEU A 185 -3.02 10.35 10.31
CA LEU A 185 -3.78 9.35 11.08
C LEU A 185 -3.31 7.93 10.77
N GLU A 186 -3.08 7.60 9.49
CA GLU A 186 -2.56 6.29 9.09
C GLU A 186 -1.17 6.02 9.66
N LEU A 187 -0.26 6.99 9.52
CA LEU A 187 1.08 6.91 10.08
C LEU A 187 1.05 6.60 11.59
N HIS A 188 0.32 7.40 12.37
CA HIS A 188 0.22 7.19 13.81
C HIS A 188 -0.51 5.89 14.17
N THR A 189 -1.43 5.43 13.33
CA THR A 189 -2.11 4.14 13.54
C THR A 189 -1.14 2.98 13.39
N LEU A 190 -0.28 3.00 12.37
CA LEU A 190 0.76 1.99 12.18
C LEU A 190 1.77 1.99 13.33
N GLN A 191 2.26 3.17 13.72
CA GLN A 191 3.21 3.30 14.82
C GLN A 191 2.60 2.84 16.16
N ALA A 192 1.34 3.19 16.44
CA ALA A 192 0.64 2.72 17.63
C ALA A 192 0.40 1.21 17.62
N LEU A 193 0.15 0.62 16.44
CA LEU A 193 0.03 -0.83 16.29
C LEU A 193 1.36 -1.52 16.59
N ASP A 194 2.45 -1.04 16.02
CA ASP A 194 3.80 -1.60 16.25
C ASP A 194 4.22 -1.46 17.71
N ALA A 195 3.95 -0.32 18.35
CA ALA A 195 4.13 -0.15 19.80
C ALA A 195 3.36 -1.20 20.60
N THR A 196 2.09 -1.43 20.24
CA THR A 196 1.25 -2.42 20.93
C THR A 196 1.77 -3.85 20.72
N LEU A 197 2.21 -4.18 19.52
CA LEU A 197 2.79 -5.50 19.21
C LEU A 197 4.13 -5.73 19.92
N ALA A 198 4.89 -4.66 20.19
CA ALA A 198 6.09 -4.69 21.04
C ALA A 198 5.78 -4.71 22.56
N GLY A 199 4.49 -4.68 22.94
CA GLY A 199 4.07 -4.70 24.34
C GLY A 199 4.22 -3.36 25.06
N ALA A 200 4.29 -2.25 24.33
CA ALA A 200 4.28 -0.90 24.90
C ALA A 200 2.92 -0.60 25.56
N SER A 201 2.96 0.08 26.70
CA SER A 201 1.78 0.64 27.35
C SER A 201 1.24 1.84 26.57
N LEU A 202 -0.04 2.18 26.78
CA LEU A 202 -0.63 3.36 26.13
C LEU A 202 0.14 4.65 26.45
N ARG A 203 0.78 4.76 27.63
CA ARG A 203 1.57 5.92 28.02
C ARG A 203 2.89 5.98 27.26
N GLU A 204 3.60 4.85 27.15
CA GLU A 204 4.83 4.75 26.34
C GLU A 204 4.53 5.06 24.87
N THR A 205 3.42 4.54 24.32
CA THR A 205 2.95 4.89 22.98
C THR A 205 2.69 6.40 22.85
N ALA A 206 2.08 7.05 23.85
CA ALA A 206 1.86 8.49 23.81
C ALA A 206 3.17 9.29 23.76
N ILE A 207 4.17 8.87 24.55
CA ILE A 207 5.50 9.47 24.57
C ILE A 207 6.17 9.31 23.19
N GLY A 208 6.14 8.11 22.61
CA GLY A 208 6.75 7.87 21.29
C GLY A 208 6.06 8.63 20.15
N LEU A 209 4.74 8.78 20.19
CA LEU A 209 3.99 9.46 19.12
C LEU A 209 4.01 10.99 19.25
N PHE A 210 3.94 11.53 20.47
CA PHE A 210 3.67 12.95 20.72
C PHE A 210 4.74 13.65 21.57
N GLY A 211 5.76 12.92 22.02
CA GLY A 211 6.83 13.43 22.88
C GLY A 211 6.51 13.35 24.38
N ALA A 212 7.57 13.37 25.20
CA ALA A 212 7.47 13.26 26.64
C ALA A 212 6.71 14.42 27.28
N ASP A 213 6.95 15.66 26.85
CA ASP A 213 6.31 16.86 27.41
C ASP A 213 4.79 16.88 27.17
N THR A 214 4.37 16.52 25.96
CA THR A 214 2.95 16.37 25.61
C THR A 214 2.28 15.26 26.41
N ALA A 215 2.99 14.14 26.63
CA ALA A 215 2.48 13.07 27.47
C ALA A 215 2.41 13.49 28.95
N ALA A 216 3.40 14.22 29.47
CA ALA A 216 3.40 14.68 30.86
C ALA A 216 2.23 15.63 31.16
N THR A 217 1.97 16.57 30.26
CA THR A 217 0.90 17.57 30.41
C THR A 217 -0.50 16.99 30.13
N GLY A 218 -0.64 16.19 29.07
CA GLY A 218 -1.95 15.77 28.55
C GLY A 218 -2.46 14.39 29.00
N TRP A 219 -1.67 13.59 29.73
CA TRP A 219 -2.06 12.20 30.04
C TRP A 219 -3.18 12.10 31.07
N TYR A 220 -3.14 12.93 32.11
CA TYR A 220 -4.14 12.98 33.17
C TYR A 220 -5.11 14.17 33.03
N ALA A 221 -4.83 15.12 32.14
CA ALA A 221 -5.73 16.22 31.80
C ALA A 221 -6.88 15.72 30.92
N ASP A 222 -8.13 15.83 31.40
CA ASP A 222 -9.42 15.55 30.74
C ASP A 222 -9.52 14.25 29.88
N GLY A 223 -8.58 13.32 30.00
CA GLY A 223 -8.52 12.03 29.30
C GLY A 223 -8.35 12.11 27.77
N GLY A 224 -8.11 13.29 27.19
CA GLY A 224 -8.10 13.52 25.74
C GLY A 224 -6.98 12.74 25.03
N LEU A 225 -5.75 12.85 25.51
CA LEU A 225 -4.58 12.18 24.92
C LEU A 225 -4.68 10.66 25.06
N ARG A 226 -5.01 10.17 26.28
CA ARG A 226 -5.19 8.73 26.54
C ARG A 226 -6.28 8.14 25.65
N SER A 227 -7.39 8.85 25.47
CA SER A 227 -8.48 8.43 24.58
C SER A 227 -8.04 8.40 23.11
N ARG A 228 -7.25 9.39 22.67
CA ARG A 228 -6.68 9.43 21.32
C ARG A 228 -5.78 8.23 21.05
N VAL A 229 -4.82 7.94 21.93
CA VAL A 229 -3.92 6.78 21.78
C VAL A 229 -4.70 5.47 21.78
N ARG A 230 -5.67 5.32 22.70
CA ARG A 230 -6.55 4.14 22.74
C ARG A 230 -7.31 3.93 21.43
N ARG A 231 -7.78 5.02 20.78
CA ARG A 231 -8.44 4.93 19.47
C ARG A 231 -7.47 4.52 18.36
N LEU A 232 -6.24 5.03 18.35
CA LEU A 232 -5.21 4.63 17.38
C LEU A 232 -4.90 3.13 17.50
N VAL A 233 -4.69 2.64 18.73
CA VAL A 233 -4.43 1.21 18.98
C VAL A 233 -5.59 0.33 18.51
N ARG A 234 -6.84 0.67 18.89
CA ARG A 234 -8.03 -0.08 18.46
C ARG A 234 -8.18 -0.08 16.95
N ARG A 235 -7.93 1.06 16.30
CA ARG A 235 -7.98 1.20 14.85
C ARG A 235 -6.95 0.31 14.17
N GLY A 236 -5.69 0.34 14.62
CA GLY A 236 -4.62 -0.47 14.05
C GLY A 236 -4.89 -1.97 14.18
N GLN A 237 -5.36 -2.41 15.34
CA GLN A 237 -5.75 -3.80 15.56
C GLN A 237 -6.93 -4.23 14.67
N SER A 238 -7.94 -3.37 14.49
CA SER A 238 -9.08 -3.64 13.61
C SER A 238 -8.65 -3.75 12.15
N LEU A 239 -7.77 -2.87 11.68
CA LEU A 239 -7.23 -2.92 10.32
C LEU A 239 -6.37 -4.17 10.10
N MET A 240 -5.50 -4.52 11.05
CA MET A 240 -4.71 -5.75 10.99
C MET A 240 -5.59 -7.00 10.93
N ARG A 241 -6.64 -7.10 11.76
CA ARG A 241 -7.52 -8.28 11.89
C ARG A 241 -8.66 -8.31 10.85
N GLY A 242 -8.38 -7.89 9.63
CA GLY A 242 -9.30 -8.00 8.50
C GLY A 242 -9.73 -6.66 7.90
N GLY A 243 -9.68 -5.55 8.64
CA GLY A 243 -10.04 -4.23 8.10
C GLY A 243 -9.15 -3.78 6.92
N TYR A 244 -7.96 -4.36 6.76
CA TYR A 244 -7.08 -4.17 5.61
C TYR A 244 -7.73 -4.56 4.28
N ARG A 245 -8.71 -5.48 4.29
CA ARG A 245 -9.39 -5.95 3.06
C ARG A 245 -10.11 -4.82 2.34
N ARG A 246 -10.71 -3.89 3.09
CA ARG A 246 -11.33 -2.67 2.52
C ARG A 246 -10.30 -1.74 1.89
N LEU A 247 -9.12 -1.62 2.51
CA LEU A 247 -8.00 -0.84 1.94
C LEU A 247 -7.47 -1.48 0.65
N ALA A 248 -7.45 -2.82 0.60
CA ALA A 248 -7.10 -3.61 -0.58
C ALA A 248 -8.22 -3.74 -1.62
N GLN A 249 -9.44 -3.25 -1.33
CA GLN A 249 -10.63 -3.35 -2.17
C GLN A 249 -11.03 -4.80 -2.51
N LEU A 250 -11.03 -5.67 -1.49
CA LEU A 250 -11.40 -7.08 -1.60
C LEU A 250 -12.86 -7.38 -1.19
N GLU A 251 -13.59 -6.36 -0.73
CA GLU A 251 -14.97 -6.41 -0.24
C GLU A 251 -15.88 -5.52 -1.09
#